data_AF-A0A2A2S4F7-F1
#
_entry.id   AF-A0A2A2S4F7-F1
#
_cell.length_a   1.000
_cell.length_b   1.000
_cell.length_c   1.000
_cell.angle_alpha   90.00
_cell.angle_beta   90.00
_cell.angle_gamma   90.00
#
_symmetry.space_group_name_H-M   'P 1'
#
loop_
_entity.id
_entity.type
_entity.pdbx_description
1 polymer ?
#
loop_
_entity_poly.entity_id
_entity_poly.type
_entity_poly.pdbx_seq_one_letter_code
_entity_poly.pdbx_strand_id
1 'polypeptide(L)'
;MKTSQIAAKIVTRLFLILLLVALVALMSDKHQLDHIYISKQQIWTFIAPVILILGFITLLIICARQKYSKPDLNWLLVVNTVVLMAYGIALFIRIYQLINHQH
;
A
#
# COMPACT_ATOMS: atom_id res chain seq x y z
N MET A 1 22.50 12.37 -7.96
CA MET A 1 22.74 10.96 -8.38
C MET A 1 21.55 10.44 -9.17
N LYS A 2 21.74 10.07 -10.45
CA LYS A 2 20.67 9.72 -11.42
C LYS A 2 19.88 8.45 -11.04
N THR A 3 20.51 7.52 -10.31
CA THR A 3 19.94 6.23 -9.89
C THR A 3 18.76 6.36 -8.93
N SER A 4 18.84 7.23 -7.91
CA SER A 4 17.74 7.42 -6.95
C SER A 4 16.46 7.96 -7.60
N GLN A 5 16.60 8.81 -8.62
CA GLN A 5 15.50 9.39 -9.38
C GLN A 5 14.77 8.34 -10.22
N ILE A 6 15.55 7.44 -10.83
CA ILE A 6 15.01 6.34 -11.65
C ILE A 6 14.28 5.34 -10.76
N ALA A 7 14.89 4.95 -9.64
CA ALA A 7 14.27 4.03 -8.68
C ALA A 7 12.93 4.57 -8.16
N ALA A 8 12.88 5.83 -7.73
CA ALA A 8 11.64 6.45 -7.26
C ALA A 8 10.56 6.54 -8.35
N LYS A 9 10.93 6.87 -9.60
CA LYS A 9 9.99 6.88 -10.73
C LYS A 9 9.42 5.50 -11.06
N ILE A 10 10.26 4.47 -11.02
CA ILE A 10 9.83 3.09 -11.32
C ILE A 10 8.91 2.61 -10.20
N VAL A 11 9.34 2.75 -8.94
CA VAL A 11 8.58 2.32 -7.77
C VAL A 11 7.22 3.01 -7.67
N THR A 12 7.15 4.33 -7.91
CA THR A 12 5.87 5.05 -7.91
C THR A 12 4.93 4.59 -9.02
N ARG A 13 5.44 4.33 -10.23
CA ARG A 13 4.63 3.76 -11.32
C ARG A 13 4.13 2.36 -10.99
N LEU A 14 5.01 1.50 -10.50
CA LEU A 14 4.68 0.12 -10.12
C LEU A 14 3.61 0.12 -9.03
N PHE A 15 3.77 0.98 -8.02
CA PHE A 15 2.81 1.14 -6.95
C PHE A 15 1.44 1.63 -7.45
N LEU A 16 1.42 2.63 -8.35
CA LEU A 16 0.19 3.13 -8.95
C LEU A 16 -0.56 2.04 -9.73
N ILE A 17 0.16 1.24 -10.51
CA ILE A 17 -0.44 0.10 -11.25
C ILE A 17 -1.01 -0.91 -10.26
N LEU A 18 -0.28 -1.24 -9.21
CA LEU A 18 -0.71 -2.20 -8.20
C LEU A 18 -1.95 -1.70 -7.44
N LEU A 19 -2.02 -0.40 -7.15
CA LEU A 19 -3.16 0.26 -6.54
C LEU A 19 -4.38 0.27 -7.47
N LEU A 20 -4.17 0.47 -8.77
CA LEU A 20 -5.22 0.40 -9.78
C LEU A 20 -5.80 -1.02 -9.88
N VAL A 21 -4.93 -2.04 -9.93
CA VAL A 21 -5.34 -3.45 -9.94
C VAL A 21 -6.12 -3.80 -8.66
N ALA A 22 -5.65 -3.35 -7.50
CA ALA A 22 -6.35 -3.57 -6.23
C ALA A 22 -7.73 -2.89 -6.21
N LEU A 23 -7.85 -1.67 -6.76
CA LEU A 23 -9.14 -0.98 -6.90
C LEU A 23 -10.11 -1.72 -7.82
N VAL A 24 -9.61 -2.22 -8.96
CA VAL A 24 -10.40 -2.99 -9.93
C VAL A 24 -10.88 -4.29 -9.30
N ALA A 25 -10.01 -5.02 -8.60
CA ALA A 25 -10.37 -6.24 -7.88
C ALA A 25 -11.45 -5.97 -6.81
N LEU A 26 -11.31 -4.89 -6.04
CA LEU A 26 -12.33 -4.45 -5.06
C LEU A 26 -13.67 -4.10 -5.70
N MET A 27 -13.69 -3.50 -6.90
CA MET A 27 -14.93 -3.17 -7.61
C MET A 27 -15.60 -4.39 -8.25
N SER A 28 -14.85 -5.44 -8.59
CA SER A 28 -15.37 -6.67 -9.16
C SER A 28 -16.09 -7.55 -8.13
N ASP A 29 -15.59 -7.61 -6.89
CA ASP A 29 -16.12 -8.49 -5.84
C ASP A 29 -17.07 -7.76 -4.86
N LYS A 30 -18.09 -7.07 -5.39
CA LYS A 30 -19.10 -6.40 -4.54
C LYS A 30 -19.92 -7.35 -3.66
N HIS A 31 -19.96 -8.65 -4.00
CA HIS A 31 -20.79 -9.65 -3.33
C HIS A 31 -20.13 -10.37 -2.14
N GLN A 32 -18.80 -10.29 -1.98
CA GLN A 32 -18.10 -11.00 -0.89
C GLN A 32 -17.95 -10.15 0.39
N LEU A 33 -18.24 -8.85 0.31
CA LEU A 33 -18.07 -7.90 1.42
C LEU A 33 -19.26 -7.90 2.40
N ASP A 34 -20.44 -8.36 1.98
CA ASP A 34 -21.65 -8.40 2.82
C ASP A 34 -21.57 -9.45 3.95
N HIS A 35 -20.62 -10.38 3.90
CA HIS A 35 -20.48 -11.46 4.87
C HIS A 35 -19.28 -11.28 5.80
N ILE A 36 -18.41 -10.30 5.49
CA ILE A 36 -17.28 -9.97 6.36
C ILE A 36 -17.80 -9.04 7.45
N TYR A 37 -18.40 -9.63 8.48
CA TYR A 37 -18.59 -8.97 9.78
C TYR A 37 -17.19 -8.62 10.34
N ILE A 38 -16.65 -7.48 9.94
CA ILE A 38 -15.39 -6.96 10.50
C ILE A 38 -15.66 -6.63 11.96
N SER A 39 -15.26 -7.54 12.85
CA SER A 39 -15.24 -7.32 14.28
C SER A 39 -14.54 -6.00 14.60
N LYS A 40 -15.05 -5.23 15.59
CA LYS A 40 -14.45 -3.96 16.06
C LYS A 40 -12.95 -4.07 16.35
N GLN A 41 -12.46 -5.27 16.65
CA GLN A 41 -11.04 -5.55 16.92
C GLN A 41 -10.17 -5.61 15.65
N GLN A 42 -10.74 -5.95 14.49
CA GLN A 42 -10.05 -5.92 13.20
C GLN A 42 -9.95 -4.53 12.57
N ILE A 43 -10.81 -3.58 12.95
CA ILE A 43 -10.75 -2.18 12.48
C ILE A 43 -9.36 -1.57 12.78
N TRP A 44 -8.79 -1.89 13.94
CA TRP A 44 -7.43 -1.46 14.32
C TRP A 44 -6.33 -2.00 13.39
N THR A 45 -6.55 -3.18 12.78
CA THR A 45 -5.58 -3.77 11.84
C THR A 45 -5.54 -2.99 10.51
N PHE A 46 -6.62 -2.28 10.16
CA PHE A 46 -6.71 -1.42 8.97
C PHE A 46 -6.17 0.00 9.20
N ILE A 47 -5.99 0.45 10.44
CA ILE A 47 -5.40 1.78 10.72
C ILE A 47 -3.94 1.84 10.25
N ALA A 48 -3.16 0.79 10.53
CA ALA A 48 -1.76 0.71 10.13
C ALA A 48 -1.53 0.86 8.61
N PRO A 49 -2.21 0.11 7.72
CA PRO A 49 -2.05 0.28 6.27
C PRO A 49 -2.59 1.64 5.79
N VAL A 50 -3.63 2.20 6.41
CA VAL A 50 -4.14 3.54 6.06
C VAL A 50 -3.10 4.63 6.35
N ILE A 51 -2.46 4.60 7.53
CA ILE A 51 -1.37 5.52 7.89
C ILE A 51 -0.18 5.36 6.94
N LEU A 52 0.17 4.11 6.62
CA LEU A 52 1.23 3.76 5.69
C LEU A 52 0.94 4.33 4.28
N ILE A 53 -0.31 4.21 3.79
CA ILE A 53 -0.75 4.76 2.50
C ILE A 53 -0.72 6.29 2.51
N LEU A 54 -1.20 6.93 3.58
CA LEU A 54 -1.14 8.39 3.72
C LEU A 54 0.31 8.90 3.76
N GLY A 55 1.19 8.19 4.46
CA GLY A 55 2.62 8.45 4.47
C GLY A 55 3.24 8.32 3.09
N PHE A 56 2.91 7.26 2.34
CA PHE A 56 3.32 7.08 0.96
C PHE A 56 2.86 8.24 0.07
N ILE A 57 1.58 8.64 0.13
CA ILE A 57 1.01 9.73 -0.67
C ILE A 57 1.74 11.04 -0.36
N THR A 58 1.98 11.33 0.92
CA THR A 58 2.64 12.57 1.34
C THR A 58 4.09 12.59 0.85
N LEU A 59 4.83 11.49 1.00
CA LEU A 59 6.19 11.33 0.48
C LEU A 59 6.22 11.45 -1.05
N LEU A 60 5.25 10.87 -1.74
CA LEU A 60 5.13 10.93 -3.20
C LEU A 60 4.91 12.38 -3.66
N ILE A 61 4.00 13.12 -3.02
CA ILE A 61 3.74 14.52 -3.34
C ILE A 61 4.99 15.36 -3.07
N ILE A 62 5.67 15.17 -1.93
CA ILE A 62 6.89 15.91 -1.58
C ILE A 62 8.02 15.61 -2.58
N CYS A 63 8.24 14.33 -2.92
CA CYS A 63 9.25 13.92 -3.90
C CYS A 63 8.93 14.44 -5.30
N ALA A 64 7.66 14.38 -5.73
CA ALA A 64 7.22 14.90 -7.02
C ALA A 64 7.38 16.42 -7.11
N ARG A 65 7.02 17.15 -6.05
CA ARG A 65 7.21 18.61 -5.95
C ARG A 65 8.68 19.01 -6.00
N GLN A 66 9.55 18.27 -5.31
CA GLN A 66 11.00 18.50 -5.33
C GLN A 66 11.69 17.92 -6.58
N LYS A 67 10.95 17.43 -7.59
CA LYS A 67 11.49 16.74 -8.78
C LYS A 67 12.51 15.66 -8.41
N TYR A 68 12.32 14.97 -7.29
CA TYR A 68 13.22 13.91 -6.81
C TYR A 68 14.68 14.39 -6.64
N SER A 69 14.88 15.69 -6.37
CA SER A 69 16.20 16.33 -6.30
C SER A 69 17.01 15.85 -5.08
N LYS A 70 16.32 15.50 -3.98
CA LYS A 70 16.94 15.00 -2.76
C LYS A 70 16.98 13.47 -2.75
N PRO A 71 18.17 12.84 -2.83
CA PRO A 71 18.28 11.38 -2.88
C PRO A 71 17.77 10.68 -1.62
N ASP A 72 17.89 11.31 -0.44
CA ASP A 72 17.42 10.74 0.83
C ASP A 72 15.89 10.56 0.86
N LEU A 73 15.15 11.56 0.35
CA LEU A 73 13.70 11.51 0.22
C LEU A 73 13.25 10.45 -0.78
N ASN A 74 14.00 10.28 -1.89
CA ASN A 74 13.72 9.24 -2.87
C ASN A 74 13.88 7.84 -2.26
N TRP A 75 14.93 7.62 -1.47
CA TRP A 75 15.14 6.36 -0.76
C TRP A 75 14.07 6.13 0.31
N LEU A 76 13.66 7.18 1.02
CA LEU A 76 12.58 7.09 2.01
C LEU A 76 11.25 6.69 1.36
N LEU A 77 10.95 7.21 0.16
CA LEU A 77 9.78 6.78 -0.63
C LEU A 77 9.88 5.30 -1.02
N VAL A 78 11.06 4.85 -1.48
CA VAL A 78 11.28 3.44 -1.85
C VAL A 78 11.07 2.52 -0.64
N VAL A 79 11.72 2.82 0.50
CA VAL A 79 11.56 2.03 1.73
C VAL A 79 10.10 2.02 2.18
N ASN A 80 9.44 3.18 2.18
CA ASN A 80 8.02 3.26 2.56
C ASN A 80 7.16 2.36 1.67
N THR A 81 7.41 2.34 0.35
CA THR A 81 6.69 1.47 -0.59
C THR A 81 6.93 -0.01 -0.31
N VAL A 82 8.19 -0.40 -0.06
CA VAL A 82 8.54 -1.80 0.24
C VAL A 82 7.88 -2.26 1.54
N VAL A 83 7.91 -1.42 2.58
CA VAL A 83 7.23 -1.70 3.86
C VAL A 83 5.72 -1.82 3.65
N LEU A 84 5.12 -0.95 2.84
CA LEU A 84 3.71 -1.00 2.50
C LEU A 84 3.33 -2.33 1.83
N MET A 85 4.17 -2.79 0.90
CA MET A 85 3.98 -4.02 0.16
C MET A 85 4.10 -5.25 1.08
N ALA A 86 5.12 -5.28 1.94
CA ALA A 86 5.28 -6.33 2.95
C ALA A 86 4.08 -6.38 3.93
N TYR A 87 3.61 -5.22 4.38
CA TYR A 87 2.44 -5.14 5.25
C TYR A 87 1.17 -5.59 4.55
N GLY A 88 0.98 -5.22 3.27
CA GLY A 88 -0.12 -5.69 2.43
C GLY A 88 -0.17 -7.21 2.31
N ILE A 89 0.99 -7.85 2.11
CA ILE A 89 1.11 -9.32 2.10
C ILE A 89 0.75 -9.90 3.47
N ALA A 90 1.28 -9.36 4.57
CA ALA A 90 0.99 -9.84 5.92
C ALA A 90 -0.52 -9.73 6.25
N LEU A 91 -1.15 -8.64 5.81
CA LEU A 91 -2.59 -8.41 5.97
C LEU A 91 -3.40 -9.40 5.13
N PHE A 92 -3.00 -9.65 3.87
CA PHE A 92 -3.62 -10.66 3.02
C PHE A 92 -3.56 -12.06 3.66
N ILE A 93 -2.40 -12.46 4.18
CA ILE A 93 -2.23 -13.73 4.91
C ILE A 93 -3.15 -13.80 6.13
N ARG A 94 -3.21 -12.72 6.93
CA ARG A 94 -4.09 -12.64 8.10
C ARG A 94 -5.57 -12.77 7.72
N ILE A 95 -6.02 -12.09 6.67
CA ILE A 95 -7.40 -12.19 6.18
C ILE A 95 -7.68 -13.62 5.70
N TYR A 96 -6.77 -14.20 4.92
CA TYR A 96 -6.93 -15.55 4.39
C TYR A 96 -7.00 -16.60 5.51
N GLN A 97 -6.14 -16.49 6.53
CA GLN A 97 -6.21 -17.34 7.72
C GLN A 97 -7.54 -17.17 8.45
N LEU A 98 -8.05 -15.94 8.58
CA LEU A 98 -9.31 -15.68 9.27
C LEU A 98 -10.52 -16.26 8.53
N ILE A 99 -10.52 -16.18 7.20
CA ILE A 99 -11.55 -16.78 6.33
C ILE A 99 -11.48 -18.30 6.41
N ASN A 100 -10.28 -18.88 6.33
CA ASN A 100 -10.10 -20.33 6.29
C ASN A 100 -10.26 -21.02 7.66
N HIS A 101 -10.22 -20.26 8.77
CA HIS A 101 -10.47 -20.77 10.14
C HIS A 101 -11.97 -20.76 10.52
N GLN A 102 -12.85 -20.23 9.65
CA GLN A 102 -14.31 -20.23 9.82
C GLN A 102 -15.00 -21.45 9.16
N HIS A 103 -14.25 -22.34 8.50
CA HIS A 103 -14.69 -23.64 7.98
C HIS A 103 -14.11 -24.79 8.80
#